data_AF-A0A942DLK9-F1
#
_entry.id   AF-A0A942DLK9-F1
#
_cell.length_a   1.000
_cell.length_b   1.000
_cell.length_c   1.000
_cell.angle_alpha   90.00
_cell.angle_beta   90.00
_cell.angle_gamma   90.00
#
_symmetry.space_group_name_H-M   'P 1'
#
loop_
_entity.id
_entity.type
_entity.pdbx_description
1 polymer ?
#
loop_
_entity_poly.entity_id
_entity_poly.type
_entity_poly.pdbx_seq_one_letter_code
_entity_poly.pdbx_strand_id
1 'polypeptide(L)'
;MRLSGIFSLVITALLFTACGKSGGTLNLTLDPPASTSSTSDPNSSKALFSVWTEANNYYQMDLRSVQFGVSSNVTITTALGGQSCSCKVLAQGAETTGTMAFSSCAGTYSDCGSFNLTGNYTKSSASLLQICLNASNCTNLK
;
A
#
# COMPACT_ATOMS: atom_id res chain seq x y z
N MET A 1 36.74 -20.22 -43.56
CA MET A 1 35.36 -19.71 -43.36
C MET A 1 34.49 -20.85 -42.81
N ARG A 2 34.21 -20.84 -41.50
CA ARG A 2 33.13 -21.61 -40.89
C ARG A 2 32.49 -20.71 -39.83
N LEU A 3 31.34 -20.13 -40.19
CA LEU A 3 30.38 -19.56 -39.26
C LEU A 3 29.54 -20.72 -38.72
N SER A 4 29.27 -20.72 -37.41
CA SER A 4 27.95 -21.00 -36.79
C SER A 4 28.10 -21.70 -35.44
N GLY A 5 27.48 -21.10 -34.41
CA GLY A 5 26.92 -21.84 -33.29
C GLY A 5 27.67 -21.77 -31.96
N ILE A 6 27.49 -20.68 -31.21
CA ILE A 6 27.52 -20.69 -29.74
C ILE A 6 26.28 -19.90 -29.31
N PHE A 7 25.11 -20.55 -29.24
CA PHE A 7 24.54 -21.07 -27.99
C PHE A 7 24.63 -20.07 -26.83
N SER A 8 23.53 -19.34 -26.68
CA SER A 8 22.74 -19.30 -25.45
C SER A 8 23.53 -19.06 -24.16
N LEU A 9 23.55 -17.81 -23.72
CA LEU A 9 23.28 -17.39 -22.34
C LEU A 9 23.30 -15.86 -22.31
N VAL A 10 22.29 -15.25 -22.95
CA VAL A 10 21.83 -13.94 -22.46
C VAL A 10 21.20 -14.26 -21.11
N ILE A 11 22.02 -14.22 -20.07
CA ILE A 11 21.57 -14.15 -18.70
C ILE A 11 20.81 -12.83 -18.62
N THR A 12 19.51 -12.93 -18.86
CA THR A 12 18.50 -12.00 -18.37
C THR A 12 18.68 -11.99 -16.86
N ALA A 13 19.65 -11.22 -16.40
CA ALA A 13 19.80 -10.85 -15.01
C ALA A 13 18.57 -10.00 -14.68
N LEU A 14 17.50 -10.71 -14.32
CA LEU A 14 16.71 -10.52 -13.12
C LEU A 14 17.37 -9.54 -12.14
N LEU A 15 17.28 -8.27 -12.47
CA LEU A 15 17.43 -7.16 -11.55
C LEU A 15 16.07 -6.49 -11.52
N PHE A 16 15.12 -7.20 -10.89
CA PHE A 16 14.03 -6.56 -10.15
C PHE A 16 14.66 -5.75 -9.02
N THR A 17 15.36 -4.67 -9.37
CA THR A 17 15.78 -3.63 -8.44
C THR A 17 14.70 -2.55 -8.49
N ALA A 18 13.50 -2.88 -8.00
CA ALA A 18 12.44 -1.90 -7.85
C ALA A 18 11.40 -2.30 -6.79
N CYS A 19 11.83 -2.92 -5.69
CA CYS A 19 11.14 -2.73 -4.41
C CYS A 19 12.03 -1.90 -3.49
N GLY A 20 12.55 -0.80 -4.04
CA GLY A 20 13.05 0.30 -3.24
C GLY A 20 11.84 0.99 -2.62
N LYS A 21 11.45 0.57 -1.41
CA LYS A 21 10.54 1.31 -0.52
C LYS A 21 11.19 2.60 0.01
N SER A 22 12.01 3.26 -0.80
CA SER A 22 12.63 4.56 -0.56
C SER A 22 12.22 5.52 -1.68
N GLY A 23 10.94 5.90 -1.67
CA GLY A 23 10.48 7.11 -2.36
C GLY A 23 9.43 6.96 -3.45
N GLY A 24 8.73 5.83 -3.59
CA GLY A 24 7.69 5.63 -4.60
C GLY A 24 6.27 6.09 -4.22
N THR A 25 5.32 5.83 -5.12
CA THR A 25 3.87 5.94 -4.90
C THR A 25 3.28 4.54 -4.72
N LEU A 26 2.58 4.30 -3.61
CA LEU A 26 1.74 3.12 -3.44
C LEU A 26 0.40 3.39 -4.12
N ASN A 27 0.05 2.58 -5.11
CA ASN A 27 -1.28 2.61 -5.73
C ASN A 27 -2.11 1.47 -5.14
N LEU A 28 -3.19 1.84 -4.47
CA LEU A 28 -4.08 0.93 -3.80
C LEU A 28 -5.47 1.02 -4.43
N THR A 29 -6.01 -0.12 -4.83
CA THR A 29 -7.38 -0.24 -5.31
C THR A 29 -8.30 -0.66 -4.18
N LEU A 30 -9.51 -0.11 -4.14
CA LEU A 30 -10.51 -0.51 -3.17
C LEU A 30 -10.77 -2.01 -3.33
N ASP A 31 -10.53 -2.78 -2.28
CA ASP A 31 -10.99 -4.16 -2.24
C ASP A 31 -12.52 -4.09 -2.21
N PRO A 32 -13.24 -4.59 -3.22
CA PRO A 32 -14.69 -4.53 -3.22
C PRO A 32 -15.18 -5.06 -1.88
N PRO A 33 -16.14 -4.38 -1.20
CA PRO A 33 -16.60 -4.84 0.09
C PRO A 33 -17.01 -6.29 -0.06
N ALA A 34 -16.31 -7.19 0.64
CA ALA A 34 -16.77 -8.55 0.83
C ALA A 34 -18.21 -8.41 1.30
N SER A 35 -19.13 -8.90 0.48
CA SER A 35 -20.57 -8.75 0.62
C SER A 35 -20.97 -8.89 2.09
N THR A 36 -21.64 -7.86 2.60
CA THR A 36 -22.47 -7.89 3.81
C THR A 36 -21.80 -8.38 5.11
N SER A 37 -21.39 -7.44 5.96
CA SER A 37 -21.66 -7.59 7.39
C SER A 37 -22.17 -6.27 7.95
N SER A 38 -23.43 -6.32 8.37
CA SER A 38 -24.26 -5.27 8.93
C SER A 38 -23.80 -4.89 10.33
N THR A 39 -22.66 -4.22 10.43
CA THR A 39 -22.28 -3.50 11.64
C THR A 39 -22.05 -2.06 11.24
N SER A 40 -22.84 -1.18 11.85
CA SER A 40 -22.80 0.27 11.76
C SER A 40 -21.47 0.77 12.31
N ASP A 41 -20.41 0.55 11.55
CA ASP A 41 -19.11 1.16 11.82
C ASP A 41 -19.26 2.65 11.48
N PRO A 42 -19.04 3.58 12.43
CA PRO A 42 -19.17 5.01 12.17
C PRO A 42 -18.25 5.50 11.05
N ASN A 43 -17.24 4.71 10.67
CA ASN A 43 -16.33 4.98 9.57
C ASN A 43 -16.78 4.42 8.21
N SER A 44 -17.81 3.55 8.15
CA SER A 44 -18.30 2.94 6.90
C SER A 44 -18.80 3.95 5.85
N SER A 45 -19.00 5.22 6.24
CA SER A 45 -19.39 6.32 5.35
C SER A 45 -18.22 7.03 4.66
N LYS A 46 -16.96 6.77 5.08
CA LYS A 46 -15.76 7.38 4.50
C LYS A 46 -15.04 6.33 3.68
N ALA A 47 -15.17 6.38 2.36
CA ALA A 47 -14.57 5.38 1.49
C ALA A 47 -13.02 5.35 1.54
N LEU A 48 -12.36 6.38 2.12
CA LEU A 48 -10.94 6.34 2.46
C LEU A 48 -10.60 5.26 3.51
N PHE A 49 -11.44 5.08 4.53
CA PHE A 49 -11.23 4.13 5.63
C PHE A 49 -11.87 2.80 5.27
N SER A 50 -11.30 2.16 4.25
CA SER A 50 -11.75 0.89 3.68
C SER A 50 -10.62 -0.12 3.69
N VAL A 51 -10.89 -1.29 3.12
CA VAL A 51 -9.87 -2.26 2.78
C VAL A 51 -9.31 -1.92 1.40
N TRP A 52 -7.99 -1.88 1.31
CA TRP A 52 -7.26 -1.44 0.14
C TRP A 52 -6.24 -2.49 -0.27
N THR A 53 -6.26 -2.90 -1.53
CA THR A 53 -5.31 -3.89 -2.07
C THR A 53 -4.34 -3.18 -2.99
N GLU A 54 -3.05 -3.45 -2.87
CA GLU A 54 -2.07 -2.91 -3.82
C GLU A 54 -2.39 -3.38 -5.24
N ALA A 55 -2.23 -2.50 -6.24
CA ALA A 55 -2.58 -2.79 -7.64
C ALA A 55 -1.95 -4.09 -8.20
N ASN A 56 -0.81 -4.53 -7.67
CA ASN A 56 -0.14 -5.77 -8.06
C ASN A 56 -0.55 -7.00 -7.22
N ASN A 57 -1.54 -6.83 -6.33
CA ASN A 57 -2.01 -7.82 -5.37
C ASN A 57 -0.90 -8.42 -4.50
N TYR A 58 0.08 -7.65 -4.02
CA TYR A 58 1.05 -8.19 -3.06
C TYR A 58 0.56 -8.10 -1.61
N TYR A 59 -0.15 -7.03 -1.28
CA TYR A 59 -0.68 -6.82 0.07
C TYR A 59 -2.05 -6.14 0.06
N GLN A 60 -2.77 -6.38 1.15
CA GLN A 60 -4.05 -5.80 1.48
C GLN A 60 -3.90 -5.07 2.82
N MET A 61 -4.50 -3.89 2.92
CA MET A 61 -4.40 -2.99 4.05
C MET A 61 -5.80 -2.64 4.55
N ASP A 62 -6.08 -2.97 5.81
CA ASP A 62 -7.36 -2.66 6.44
C ASP A 62 -7.28 -1.32 7.19
N LEU A 63 -7.82 -0.27 6.59
CA LEU A 63 -7.85 1.08 7.17
C LEU A 63 -9.18 1.43 7.84
N ARG A 64 -10.12 0.48 8.00
CA ARG A 64 -11.46 0.78 8.54
C ARG A 64 -11.44 1.31 9.97
N SER A 65 -10.44 0.91 10.75
CA SER A 65 -10.22 1.38 12.13
C SER A 65 -9.60 2.78 12.23
N VAL A 66 -9.16 3.38 11.11
CA VAL A 66 -8.46 4.66 11.10
C VAL A 66 -9.44 5.82 11.28
N GLN A 67 -8.99 6.85 12.01
CA GLN A 67 -9.70 8.10 12.18
C GLN A 67 -8.73 9.27 12.02
N PHE A 68 -9.24 10.41 11.58
CA PHE A 68 -8.41 11.61 11.46
C PHE A 68 -7.95 12.12 12.82
N GLY A 69 -6.66 12.43 12.92
CA GLY A 69 -6.04 12.96 14.14
C GLY A 69 -5.84 11.94 15.26
N VAL A 70 -6.21 10.68 15.06
CA VAL A 70 -6.10 9.61 16.06
C VAL A 70 -5.18 8.51 15.53
N SER A 71 -4.29 8.00 16.39
CA SER A 71 -3.45 6.86 16.05
C SER A 71 -4.21 5.54 16.26
N SER A 72 -4.44 4.81 15.17
CA SER A 72 -5.17 3.53 15.14
C SER A 72 -4.24 2.36 14.83
N ASN A 73 -4.60 1.16 15.29
CA ASN A 73 -3.95 -0.07 14.83
C ASN A 73 -4.57 -0.52 13.50
N VAL A 74 -3.74 -0.85 12.52
CA VAL A 74 -4.14 -1.45 11.25
C VAL A 74 -3.40 -2.76 11.02
N THR A 75 -3.97 -3.60 10.17
CA THR A 75 -3.34 -4.83 9.72
C THR A 75 -3.08 -4.74 8.22
N ILE A 76 -1.87 -5.10 7.82
CA ILE A 76 -1.46 -5.30 6.42
C ILE A 76 -1.22 -6.79 6.24
N THR A 77 -1.93 -7.45 5.33
CA THR A 77 -1.79 -8.89 5.04
C THR A 77 -1.20 -9.10 3.66
N THR A 78 -0.36 -10.12 3.48
CA THR A 78 0.09 -10.52 2.15
C THR A 78 -1.05 -11.22 1.40
N ALA A 79 -1.11 -11.07 0.08
CA ALA A 79 -2.21 -11.62 -0.73
C ALA A 79 -2.24 -13.15 -0.78
N LEU A 80 -1.10 -13.81 -0.56
CA LEU A 80 -1.02 -15.27 -0.46
C LEU A 80 -1.56 -15.82 0.87
N GLY A 81 -1.94 -14.93 1.80
CA GLY A 81 -2.35 -15.29 3.16
C GLY A 81 -1.17 -15.80 4.00
N GLY A 82 -1.36 -15.86 5.31
CA GLY A 82 -0.39 -16.46 6.23
C GLY A 82 0.72 -15.54 6.76
N GLN A 83 0.90 -14.34 6.19
CA GLN A 83 1.79 -13.33 6.75
C GLN A 83 1.09 -11.97 6.91
N SER A 84 1.39 -11.28 8.00
CA SER A 84 0.80 -9.98 8.32
C SER A 84 1.75 -9.07 9.07
N CYS A 85 1.46 -7.77 8.98
CA CYS A 85 2.04 -6.70 9.77
C CYS A 85 0.94 -5.99 10.53
N SER A 86 1.13 -5.75 11.82
CA SER A 86 0.36 -4.78 12.58
C SER A 86 1.13 -3.48 12.64
N CYS A 87 0.48 -2.38 12.26
CA CYS A 87 1.05 -1.04 12.23
C CYS A 87 0.19 -0.06 13.02
N LYS A 88 0.82 0.99 13.56
CA LYS A 88 0.14 2.21 14.00
C LYS A 88 0.00 3.16 12.83
N VAL A 89 -1.21 3.65 12.59
CA VAL A 89 -1.51 4.62 11.53
C VAL A 89 -2.10 5.88 12.11
N LEU A 90 -1.56 7.03 11.69
CA LEU A 90 -2.15 8.34 11.92
C LEU A 90 -2.47 8.97 10.56
N ALA A 91 -3.74 9.29 10.34
CA ALA A 91 -4.17 10.06 9.18
C ALA A 91 -4.47 11.51 9.61
N GLN A 92 -4.02 12.50 8.83
CA GLN A 92 -4.34 13.91 9.03
C GLN A 92 -4.78 14.52 7.70
N GLY A 93 -5.74 15.45 7.73
CA GLY A 93 -6.30 16.08 6.53
C GLY A 93 -7.77 15.75 6.33
N ALA A 94 -8.15 15.48 5.08
CA ALA A 94 -9.52 15.25 4.64
C ALA A 94 -9.66 13.94 3.85
N GLU A 95 -10.88 13.51 3.56
CA GLU A 95 -11.11 12.22 2.90
C GLU A 95 -10.40 12.09 1.53
N THR A 96 -10.30 13.18 0.79
CA THR A 96 -9.72 13.20 -0.56
C THR A 96 -8.21 13.37 -0.56
N THR A 97 -7.65 14.15 0.37
CA THR A 97 -6.21 14.44 0.44
C THR A 97 -5.74 14.68 1.86
N GLY A 98 -4.48 14.34 2.15
CA GLY A 98 -3.88 14.55 3.46
C GLY A 98 -2.53 13.87 3.63
N THR A 99 -2.14 13.63 4.87
CA THR A 99 -0.93 12.88 5.24
C THR A 99 -1.33 11.60 5.96
N MET A 100 -0.57 10.54 5.73
CA MET A 100 -0.71 9.27 6.44
C MET A 100 0.67 8.80 6.90
N ALA A 101 0.78 8.54 8.19
CA ALA A 101 1.98 8.04 8.83
C ALA A 101 1.73 6.64 9.36
N PHE A 102 2.50 5.68 8.86
CA PHE A 102 2.57 4.31 9.34
C PHE A 102 3.83 4.16 10.20
N SER A 103 3.68 3.59 11.38
CA SER A 103 4.75 3.46 12.36
C SER A 103 4.59 2.19 13.19
N SER A 104 5.66 1.79 13.89
CA SER A 104 5.67 0.59 14.74
C SER A 104 5.21 -0.69 14.02
N CYS A 105 5.45 -0.80 12.71
CA CYS A 105 5.04 -1.94 11.92
C CYS A 105 5.87 -3.18 12.26
N ALA A 106 5.19 -4.22 12.76
CA ALA A 106 5.80 -5.50 13.14
C ALA A 106 4.82 -6.66 12.89
N GLY A 107 5.34 -7.88 12.71
CA GLY A 107 4.50 -9.05 12.50
C GLY A 107 5.25 -10.25 11.97
N THR A 108 4.51 -11.18 11.36
CA THR A 108 5.03 -12.44 10.80
C THR A 108 5.64 -12.27 9.41
N TYR A 109 5.38 -11.14 8.76
CA TYR A 109 6.05 -10.78 7.52
C TYR A 109 7.42 -10.15 7.85
N SER A 110 8.49 -10.71 7.29
CA SER A 110 9.88 -10.30 7.61
C SER A 110 10.19 -8.85 7.22
N ASP A 111 9.45 -8.29 6.27
CA ASP A 111 9.65 -6.93 5.77
C ASP A 111 8.62 -5.93 6.33
N CYS A 112 8.03 -6.20 7.51
CA CYS A 112 7.10 -5.25 8.14
C CYS A 112 7.72 -3.87 8.39
N GLY A 113 9.03 -3.82 8.67
CA GLY A 113 9.74 -2.58 8.96
C GLY A 113 9.68 -1.56 7.82
N SER A 114 9.51 -2.03 6.60
CA SER A 114 9.43 -1.17 5.42
C SER A 114 8.09 -0.45 5.23
N PHE A 115 7.06 -0.85 5.97
CA PHE A 115 5.81 -0.10 6.08
C PHE A 115 5.91 1.03 7.12
N ASN A 116 7.05 1.24 7.79
CA ASN A 116 7.25 2.44 8.62
C ASN A 116 7.56 3.62 7.70
N LEU A 117 6.52 4.32 7.28
CA LEU A 117 6.60 5.35 6.25
C LEU A 117 5.67 6.51 6.59
N THR A 118 5.97 7.68 6.07
CA THR A 118 5.07 8.83 6.13
C THR A 118 4.97 9.40 4.74
N GLY A 119 3.75 9.68 4.30
CA GLY A 119 3.49 10.15 2.96
C GLY A 119 2.25 11.00 2.87
N ASN A 120 2.11 11.69 1.75
CA ASN A 120 0.86 12.33 1.37
C ASN A 120 -0.02 11.30 0.69
N TYR A 121 -1.32 11.34 0.94
CA TYR A 121 -2.26 10.53 0.18
C TYR A 121 -3.21 11.39 -0.64
N THR A 122 -3.66 10.82 -1.75
CA THR A 122 -4.73 11.34 -2.59
C THR A 122 -5.66 10.18 -2.93
N LYS A 123 -6.95 10.36 -2.67
CA LYS A 123 -8.01 9.46 -3.13
C LYS A 123 -8.56 10.01 -4.44
N SER A 124 -7.94 9.58 -5.54
CA SER A 124 -8.22 10.07 -6.89
C SER A 124 -9.57 9.60 -7.44
N SER A 125 -10.14 8.53 -6.89
CA SER A 125 -11.50 8.07 -7.20
C SER A 125 -12.11 7.34 -6.00
N ALA A 126 -13.38 6.91 -6.12
CA ALA A 126 -14.00 6.06 -5.11
C ALA A 126 -13.25 4.73 -4.90
N SER A 127 -12.45 4.29 -5.87
CA SER A 127 -11.78 2.98 -5.89
C SER A 127 -10.25 3.04 -5.98
N LEU A 128 -9.65 4.23 -5.93
CA LEU A 128 -8.19 4.40 -6.05
C LEU A 128 -7.67 5.35 -4.96
N LEU A 129 -6.74 4.83 -4.16
CA LEU A 129 -5.98 5.54 -3.15
C LEU A 129 -4.50 5.49 -3.52
N GLN A 130 -3.86 6.65 -3.54
CA GLN A 130 -2.44 6.78 -3.81
C GLN A 130 -1.76 7.32 -2.56
N ILE A 131 -0.67 6.68 -2.10
CA ILE A 131 0.15 7.17 -0.99
C ILE A 131 1.56 7.42 -1.51
N CYS A 132 1.97 8.68 -1.55
CA CYS A 132 3.30 9.09 -2.01
C CYS A 132 4.24 9.26 -0.82
N LEU A 133 5.33 8.49 -0.83
CA LEU A 133 6.29 8.40 0.27
C LEU A 133 7.45 9.39 0.18
N ASN A 134 7.56 10.12 -0.93
CA ASN A 134 8.56 11.18 -1.14
C ASN A 134 7.98 12.27 -2.03
N ALA A 135 8.20 13.53 -1.65
CA ALA A 135 7.79 14.73 -2.37
C ALA A 135 8.24 14.76 -3.85
N SER A 136 9.37 14.14 -4.18
CA SER A 136 9.91 14.11 -5.56
C SER A 136 9.02 13.40 -6.58
N ASN A 137 8.16 12.47 -6.14
CA ASN A 137 7.26 11.69 -7.00
C ASN A 137 5.79 12.12 -6.86
N CYS A 138 5.50 13.16 -6.06
CA CYS A 138 4.17 13.73 -5.85
C CYS A 138 3.75 14.73 -6.94
N THR A 139 4.65 15.09 -7.87
CA THR A 139 4.49 16.22 -8.81
C THR A 139 3.36 16.05 -9.82
N ASN A 140 2.79 14.85 -9.95
CA ASN A 140 1.65 14.55 -10.82
C ASN A 140 0.37 14.14 -10.07
N LEU A 141 0.29 14.34 -8.75
CA LEU A 141 -0.99 14.27 -8.04
C LEU A 141 -1.79 15.55 -8.33
N LYS A 142 -2.45 15.61 -9.48
CA LYS A 142 -3.47 16.61 -9.82
C LYS A 142 -4.81 15.93 -10.02
#